data_AF-A0A0U5H6A6-F1
#
_entry.id   AF-A0A0U5H6A6-F1
#
_cell.length_a   1.000
_cell.length_b   1.000
_cell.length_c   1.000
_cell.angle_alpha   90.00
_cell.angle_beta   90.00
_cell.angle_gamma   90.00
#
_symmetry.space_group_name_H-M   'P 1'
#
loop_
_entity.id
_entity.type
_entity.pdbx_description
1 polymer ?
#
loop_
_entity_poly.entity_id
_entity_poly.type
_entity_poly.pdbx_seq_one_letter_code
_entity_poly.pdbx_strand_id
1 'polypeptide(L)' 'MTECHECQRDGAGVVRVTYTSGETEELRLCTRCTGEYRKGGFVSSVSEHAPTHE' A
#
# COMPACT_ATOMS: atom_id res chain seq x y z
N MET A 1 13.82 12.57 -9.36
CA MET A 1 12.84 11.57 -9.81
C MET A 1 12.54 10.69 -8.61
N THR A 2 11.27 10.45 -8.31
CA THR A 2 10.87 9.68 -7.12
C THR A 2 10.24 8.38 -7.58
N GLU A 3 10.79 7.27 -7.11
CA GLU A 3 10.38 5.92 -7.52
C GLU A 3 9.22 5.42 -6.67
N CYS A 4 8.32 4.68 -7.32
CA CYS A 4 7.20 4.02 -6.67
C CYS A 4 7.70 2.86 -5.80
N HIS A 5 7.25 2.79 -4.55
CA HIS A 5 7.57 1.72 -3.61
C HIS A 5 7.24 0.33 -4.19
N GLU A 6 6.08 0.19 -4.83
CA GLU A 6 5.57 -1.10 -5.30
C GLU A 6 6.16 -1.58 -6.63
N CYS A 7 6.43 -0.65 -7.56
CA CYS A 7 6.78 -1.02 -8.94
C CYS A 7 8.01 -0.30 -9.50
N GLN A 8 8.70 0.48 -8.67
CA GLN A 8 9.94 1.20 -9.00
C GLN A 8 9.82 2.12 -10.22
N ARG A 9 8.61 2.50 -10.59
CA ARG A 9 8.38 3.46 -11.68
C ARG A 9 8.59 4.89 -11.19
N ASP A 10 9.20 5.70 -12.05
CA ASP A 10 9.32 7.13 -11.85
C ASP A 10 7.95 7.84 -11.79
N GLY A 11 7.94 9.00 -11.14
CA GLY A 11 6.74 9.82 -11.01
C GLY A 11 5.84 9.42 -9.84
N ALA A 12 6.42 8.83 -8.79
CA ALA A 12 5.70 8.56 -7.56
C ALA A 12 5.53 9.82 -6.70
N GLY A 13 4.35 9.95 -6.09
CA GLY A 13 4.04 10.97 -5.09
C GLY A 13 3.88 10.33 -3.71
N VAL A 14 4.04 11.13 -2.66
CA VAL A 14 3.72 10.68 -1.28
C VAL A 14 2.21 10.60 -1.14
N VAL A 15 1.71 9.44 -0.73
CA VAL A 15 0.30 9.20 -0.44
C VAL A 15 0.17 8.54 0.93
N ARG A 16 -0.83 8.96 1.69
CA ARG A 16 -1.15 8.36 2.98
C ARG A 16 -2.08 7.17 2.77
N VAL A 17 -1.63 5.99 3.14
CA VAL A 17 -2.41 4.75 3.10
C VAL A 17 -2.92 4.48 4.52
N THR A 18 -4.19 4.09 4.63
CA THR A 18 -4.79 3.63 5.89
C THR A 18 -5.02 2.13 5.77
N TYR A 19 -4.40 1.36 6.64
CA TYR A 19 -4.55 -0.09 6.68
C TYR A 19 -5.82 -0.48 7.45
N THR A 20 -6.25 -1.73 7.28
CA THR A 20 -7.41 -2.28 8.01
C THR A 20 -7.18 -2.35 9.53
N SER A 21 -5.92 -2.33 9.99
CA SER A 21 -5.56 -2.19 11.40
C SER A 21 -5.88 -0.81 11.98
N GLY A 22 -6.23 0.17 11.13
CA GLY A 22 -6.41 1.57 11.51
C GLY A 22 -5.11 2.37 11.52
N GLU A 23 -3.97 1.72 11.28
CA GLU A 23 -2.68 2.39 11.13
C GLU A 23 -2.63 3.17 9.82
N THR A 24 -1.94 4.31 9.84
CA THR A 24 -1.72 5.12 8.65
C THR A 24 -0.23 5.26 8.37
N GLU A 25 0.17 5.03 7.13
CA GLU A 25 1.56 5.14 6.69
C GLU A 25 1.66 6.00 5.43
N GLU A 26 2.78 6.71 5.29
CA GLU A 26 3.07 7.51 4.10
C GLU A 26 3.97 6.71 3.15
N LEU A 27 3.41 6.31 2.00
CA LEU A 27 4.10 5.56 0.96
C LEU A 27 4.29 6.42 -0.28
N ARG A 28 5.40 6.21 -0.99
CA ARG A 28 5.63 6.82 -2.31
C ARG A 28 5.05 5.93 -3.38
N LEU A 29 3.92 6.31 -3.96
CA LEU A 29 3.23 5.51 -4.96
C LEU A 29 3.01 6.29 -6.25
N CYS A 30 3.11 5.60 -7.39
CA CYS A 30 2.66 6.14 -8.66
C CYS A 30 1.13 6.11 -8.74
N THR A 31 0.54 6.90 -9.64
CA THR A 31 -0.92 7.03 -9.81
C THR A 31 -1.62 5.68 -9.97
N ARG A 32 -0.98 4.71 -10.64
CA ARG A 32 -1.52 3.36 -10.81
C ARG A 32 -1.62 2.61 -9.48
N CYS A 33 -0.52 2.54 -8.72
CA CYS A 33 -0.51 1.87 -7.42
C CYS A 33 -1.45 2.58 -6.43
N THR A 34 -1.47 3.92 -6.40
CA THR A 34 -2.44 4.67 -5.59
C THR A 34 -3.89 4.29 -5.91
N GLY A 35 -4.22 4.10 -7.19
CA GLY A 35 -5.55 3.67 -7.62
C GLY A 35 -5.92 2.28 -7.10
N GLU A 36 -4.97 1.35 -7.10
CA GLU A 36 -5.18 0.00 -6.57
C GLU A 36 -5.34 -0.01 -5.04
N TYR A 37 -4.57 0.81 -4.30
CA TYR A 37 -4.77 1.00 -2.85
C TYR A 37 -6.16 1.57 -2.53
N ARG A 38 -6.64 2.56 -3.30
CA ARG A 38 -7.99 3.14 -3.11
C ARG A 38 -9.12 2.17 -3.38
N LYS A 39 -8.92 1.22 -4.30
CA LYS A 39 -9.90 0.17 -4.61
C LYS A 39 -9.85 -0.99 -3.61
N GLY A 40 -8.91 -0.98 -2.66
CA GLY A 40 -8.66 -2.11 -1.76
C GLY A 40 -7.94 -3.28 -2.43
N GLY A 41 -7.33 -3.11 -3.59
CA GLY A 41 -6.63 -4.18 -4.33
C GLY A 41 -5.44 -4.78 -3.56
N PHE A 42 -4.84 -4.02 -2.64
CA PHE A 42 -3.76 -4.49 -1.76
C PHE A 42 -4.26 -5.05 -0.42
N VAL A 43 -5.56 -4.93 -0.10
CA VAL A 43 -6.16 -5.44 1.15
C VAL A 43 -6.21 -6.98 1.16
N SER A 44 -5.96 -7.64 0.02
CA SER A 44 -5.99 -9.10 -0.08
C SER A 44 -4.63 -9.80 -0.03
N SER A 45 -3.50 -9.09 0.01
CA SER A 45 -2.15 -9.71 -0.06
C SER A 45 -1.24 -9.45 1.15
N VAL A 46 -1.82 -9.14 2.32
CA VAL A 46 -1.10 -9.26 3.60
C VAL A 46 -1.88 -10.22 4.49
N SER A 47 -1.81 -11.52 4.16
CA SER A 47 -2.15 -12.59 5.10
C SER A 47 -0.89 -13.09 5.78
N GLU A 48 -0.26 -12.29 6.65
CA GLU A 48 0.78 -12.79 7.59
C GLU A 48 0.76 -12.03 8.93
N HIS A 49 -0.42 -11.87 9.51
CA HIS A 49 -0.60 -12.30 10.91
C HIS A 49 -1.70 -13.34 10.88
N ALA A 50 -1.29 -14.60 10.61
CA ALA A 50 -2.15 -15.76 10.76
C ALA A 50 -2.77 -15.76 12.18
N PRO A 51 -4.02 -16.22 12.35
CA PRO A 51 -4.65 -16.31 13.66
C PRO A 51 -3.79 -17.16 14.59
N THR A 52 -3.56 -16.67 15.81
CA THR A 52 -3.01 -17.48 16.90
C THR A 52 -3.95 -18.64 17.14
N HIS A 53 -3.53 -19.85 16.77
CA HIS A 53 -4.06 -21.06 17.38
C HIS A 53 -3.30 -21.29 18.69
N GLU A 54 -4.12 -21.50 19.72
CA GLU A 54 -3.86 -22.11 21.04
C GLU A 54 -2.56 -22.90 21.23
#